data_AF-A0A6J6GI50-F1
#
_entry.id   AF-A0A6J6GI50-F1
#
_cell.length_a   1.000
_cell.length_b   1.000
_cell.length_c   1.000
_cell.angle_alpha   90.00
_cell.angle_beta   90.00
_cell.angle_gamma   90.00
#
_symmetry.space_group_name_H-M   'P 1'
#
loop_
_entity.id
_entity.type
_entity.pdbx_description
1 polymer ?
#
loop_
_entity_poly.entity_id
_entity_poly.type
_entity_poly.pdbx_seq_one_letter_code
_entity_poly.pdbx_strand_id
1 'polypeptide(L)'
;MISEAKTIRQYAELVRAGHRIQIKPEQFSKTTVQDLNQILELTAQVGGQLAATLDRFATVLLTREQNKTELELAVAGPKASSRLVMSLPILVFVGSGIAGIPIFEVLRSPSIVWLSLLLGLLLFWLGTRWTNRLMALAEPRNEDPGITLELLAIAVKAGLPLRSAAETVGAADTSELQQLAAGSGIALYELIIERANSLRLDQFNRDRMRIQKTSVSVLWPLGLIVLPAFVLIAIIPVGAALIQNN
;
A
#
# COMPACT_ATOMS: atom_id res chain seq x y z
N MET A 1 13.55 7.56 6.00
CA MET A 1 14.18 6.29 5.57
C MET A 1 15.16 6.61 4.46
N ILE A 2 16.29 5.91 4.38
CA ILE A 2 17.20 6.03 3.23
C ILE A 2 16.47 5.42 2.02
N SER A 3 16.42 6.12 0.89
CA SER A 3 15.84 5.60 -0.35
C SER A 3 16.65 4.39 -0.83
N GLU A 4 15.98 3.26 -1.00
CA GLU A 4 16.59 2.02 -1.49
C GLU A 4 17.12 2.23 -2.91
N ALA A 5 16.38 2.96 -3.73
CA ALA A 5 16.78 3.35 -5.08
C ALA A 5 18.11 4.10 -5.10
N LYS A 6 18.32 5.03 -4.16
CA LYS A 6 19.57 5.79 -4.06
C LYS A 6 20.75 4.87 -3.71
N THR A 7 20.55 3.93 -2.79
CA THR A 7 21.58 2.96 -2.39
C THR A 7 21.96 2.04 -3.56
N ILE A 8 20.97 1.50 -4.29
CA ILE A 8 21.24 0.68 -5.48
C ILE A 8 21.97 1.48 -6.56
N ARG A 9 21.60 2.75 -6.79
CA ARG A 9 22.31 3.60 -7.74
C ARG A 9 23.76 3.87 -7.34
N GLN A 10 24.02 4.06 -6.04
CA GLN A 10 25.39 4.16 -5.53
C GLN A 10 26.18 2.87 -5.79
N TYR A 11 25.56 1.71 -5.65
CA TYR A 11 26.20 0.45 -6.04
C TYR A 11 26.47 0.41 -7.55
N ALA A 12 25.54 0.80 -8.41
CA ALA A 12 25.78 0.86 -9.85
C ALA A 12 27.02 1.71 -10.21
N GLU A 13 27.16 2.88 -9.58
CA GLU A 13 28.32 3.77 -9.75
C GLU A 13 29.64 3.13 -9.26
N LEU A 14 29.61 2.42 -8.14
CA LEU A 14 30.78 1.68 -7.65
C LEU A 14 31.19 0.54 -8.60
N VAL A 15 30.23 -0.18 -9.19
CA VAL A 15 30.53 -1.21 -10.22
C VAL A 15 31.20 -0.56 -11.43
N ARG A 16 30.67 0.58 -11.91
CA ARG A 16 31.26 1.31 -13.04
C ARG A 16 32.69 1.76 -12.74
N ALA A 17 32.95 2.18 -11.52
CA ALA A 17 34.28 2.55 -11.04
C ALA A 17 35.20 1.34 -10.78
N GLY A 18 34.77 0.11 -11.09
CA GLY A 18 35.57 -1.11 -10.94
C GLY A 18 35.71 -1.62 -9.50
N HIS A 19 34.92 -1.10 -8.56
CA HIS A 19 34.97 -1.54 -7.16
C HIS A 19 34.17 -2.82 -6.95
N ARG A 20 34.66 -3.70 -6.06
CA ARG A 20 33.87 -4.85 -5.60
C ARG A 20 32.81 -4.39 -4.60
N ILE A 21 31.59 -4.83 -4.81
CA ILE A 21 30.45 -4.42 -3.98
C ILE A 21 30.10 -5.53 -3.01
N GLN A 22 29.90 -5.15 -1.75
CA GLN A 22 29.25 -5.99 -0.74
C GLN A 22 27.88 -5.42 -0.45
N ILE A 23 26.86 -6.12 -0.93
CA ILE A 23 25.46 -5.73 -0.72
C ILE A 23 25.07 -6.12 0.69
N LYS A 24 24.65 -5.14 1.49
CA LYS A 24 24.20 -5.37 2.86
C LYS A 24 22.68 -5.55 2.87
N PRO A 25 22.16 -6.78 3.07
CA PRO A 25 20.73 -7.06 2.93
C PRO A 25 19.86 -6.35 3.97
N GLU A 26 20.43 -5.96 5.13
CA GLU A 26 19.74 -5.24 6.21
C GLU A 26 19.23 -3.85 5.80
N GLN A 27 19.75 -3.29 4.70
CA GLN A 27 19.39 -1.95 4.22
C GLN A 27 18.15 -1.95 3.33
N PHE A 28 17.59 -3.12 3.01
CA PHE A 28 16.55 -3.29 2.00
C PHE A 28 15.33 -4.03 2.55
N SER A 29 14.16 -3.73 2.00
CA SER A 29 12.96 -4.52 2.23
C SER A 29 13.14 -5.96 1.76
N LYS A 30 12.39 -6.90 2.36
CA LYS A 30 12.45 -8.34 1.98
C LYS A 30 12.21 -8.56 0.48
N THR A 31 11.28 -7.81 -0.11
CA THR A 31 10.98 -7.91 -1.55
C THR A 31 12.12 -7.39 -2.40
N THR A 32 12.72 -6.26 -2.01
CA THR A 32 13.87 -5.69 -2.73
C THR A 32 15.07 -6.62 -2.67
N VAL A 33 15.34 -7.28 -1.53
CA VAL A 33 16.40 -8.29 -1.42
C VAL A 33 16.13 -9.48 -2.35
N GLN A 34 14.88 -9.95 -2.42
CA GLN A 34 14.51 -11.05 -3.30
C GLN A 34 14.69 -10.70 -4.78
N ASP A 35 14.16 -9.56 -5.22
CA ASP A 35 14.28 -9.09 -6.61
C ASP A 35 15.76 -8.85 -6.98
N LEU A 36 16.52 -8.23 -6.07
CA LEU A 36 17.94 -7.98 -6.25
C LEU A 36 18.74 -9.28 -6.40
N ASN A 37 18.47 -10.29 -5.56
CA ASN A 37 19.15 -11.58 -5.66
C ASN A 37 18.89 -12.26 -7.01
N GLN A 38 17.64 -12.26 -7.49
CA GLN A 38 17.29 -12.83 -8.80
C GLN A 38 18.00 -12.09 -9.93
N ILE A 39 18.02 -10.75 -9.87
CA ILE A 39 18.69 -9.91 -10.85
C ILE A 39 20.20 -10.18 -10.89
N LEU A 40 20.84 -10.29 -9.71
CA LEU A 40 22.28 -10.54 -9.60
C LEU A 40 22.66 -11.93 -10.08
N GLU A 41 21.91 -12.95 -9.65
CA GLU A 41 22.12 -14.34 -10.03
C GLU A 41 22.01 -14.50 -11.54
N LEU A 42 20.93 -13.97 -12.14
CA LEU A 42 20.73 -14.04 -13.58
C LEU A 42 21.82 -13.26 -14.32
N THR A 43 22.15 -12.04 -13.89
CA THR A 43 23.19 -11.22 -14.53
C THR A 43 24.54 -11.93 -14.52
N ALA A 44 24.89 -12.60 -13.43
CA ALA A 44 26.11 -13.39 -13.32
C ALA A 44 26.07 -14.63 -14.23
N GLN A 45 24.92 -15.30 -14.33
CA GLN A 45 24.73 -16.49 -15.16
C GLN A 45 24.85 -16.19 -16.66
N VAL A 46 24.30 -15.06 -17.13
CA VAL A 46 24.27 -14.70 -18.56
C VAL A 46 25.45 -13.81 -18.98
N GLY A 47 26.30 -13.37 -18.05
CA GLY A 47 27.40 -12.46 -18.34
C GLY A 47 26.96 -11.02 -18.66
N GLY A 48 25.85 -10.56 -18.07
CA GLY A 48 25.27 -9.24 -18.33
C GLY A 48 26.06 -8.06 -17.74
N GLN A 49 25.70 -6.85 -18.17
CA GLN A 49 26.31 -5.61 -17.66
C GLN A 49 25.72 -5.20 -16.31
N LEU A 50 26.33 -5.68 -15.22
CA LEU A 50 25.85 -5.46 -13.84
C LEU A 50 25.53 -4.00 -13.51
N ALA A 51 26.41 -3.06 -13.87
CA ALA A 51 26.17 -1.63 -13.63
C ALA A 51 24.89 -1.13 -14.30
N ALA A 52 24.65 -1.50 -15.56
CA ALA A 52 23.46 -1.08 -16.30
C ALA A 52 22.18 -1.72 -15.72
N THR A 53 22.28 -2.96 -15.24
CA THR A 53 21.17 -3.67 -14.59
C THR A 53 20.81 -3.04 -13.25
N LEU A 54 21.81 -2.71 -12.41
CA LEU A 54 21.58 -2.04 -11.13
C LEU A 54 20.99 -0.64 -11.33
N ASP A 55 21.43 0.11 -12.33
CA ASP A 55 20.84 1.41 -12.66
C ASP A 55 19.37 1.29 -13.05
N ARG A 56 19.05 0.31 -13.90
CA ARG A 56 17.67 0.02 -14.28
C ARG A 56 16.83 -0.34 -13.05
N PHE A 57 17.34 -1.21 -12.18
CA PHE A 57 16.66 -1.60 -10.96
C PHE A 57 16.46 -0.41 -10.01
N ALA A 58 17.44 0.48 -9.89
CA ALA A 58 17.31 1.73 -9.13
C ALA A 58 16.18 2.61 -9.69
N THR A 59 16.03 2.71 -11.01
CA THR A 59 14.90 3.42 -11.63
C THR A 59 13.56 2.77 -11.26
N VAL A 60 13.46 1.45 -11.30
CA VAL A 60 12.23 0.71 -10.93
C VAL A 60 11.89 0.95 -9.45
N LEU A 61 12.87 0.87 -8.55
CA LEU A 61 12.68 1.14 -7.13
C LEU A 61 12.26 2.59 -6.88
N LEU A 62 12.84 3.57 -7.60
CA LEU A 62 12.46 4.97 -7.45
C LEU A 62 10.99 5.19 -7.82
N THR A 63 10.55 4.64 -8.95
CA THR A 63 9.14 4.69 -9.36
C THR A 63 8.25 4.00 -8.33
N ARG A 64 8.68 2.86 -7.77
CA ARG A 64 7.94 2.16 -6.71
C ARG A 64 7.81 3.00 -5.43
N GLU A 65 8.88 3.65 -4.99
CA GLU A 65 8.88 4.56 -3.83
C GLU A 65 7.94 5.76 -4.06
N GLN A 66 7.98 6.36 -5.25
CA GLN A 66 7.09 7.46 -5.64
C GLN A 66 5.62 7.02 -5.65
N ASN A 67 5.31 5.91 -6.33
CA ASN A 67 3.97 5.33 -6.39
C ASN A 67 3.43 4.99 -5.00
N LYS A 68 4.26 4.38 -4.15
CA LYS A 68 3.89 4.07 -2.76
C LYS A 68 3.54 5.32 -1.98
N THR A 69 4.36 6.37 -2.09
CA THR A 69 4.12 7.65 -1.44
C THR A 69 2.81 8.28 -1.93
N GLU A 70 2.52 8.23 -3.22
CA GLU A 70 1.26 8.73 -3.77
C GLU A 70 0.04 7.95 -3.24
N LEU A 71 0.12 6.62 -3.17
CA LEU A 71 -0.96 5.79 -2.61
C LEU A 71 -1.16 6.06 -1.11
N GLU A 72 -0.07 6.23 -0.34
CA GLU A 72 -0.13 6.60 1.08
C GLU A 72 -0.83 7.96 1.29
N LEU A 73 -0.52 8.95 0.45
CA LEU A 73 -1.18 10.25 0.45
C LEU A 73 -2.67 10.13 0.06
N ALA A 74 -3.01 9.30 -0.91
CA ALA A 74 -4.40 9.08 -1.33
C ALA A 74 -5.28 8.45 -0.23
N VAL A 75 -4.70 7.60 0.62
CA VAL A 75 -5.40 6.99 1.77
C VAL A 75 -5.51 7.95 2.96
N ALA A 76 -4.66 8.98 3.06
CA ALA A 76 -4.62 9.90 4.20
C ALA A 76 -5.95 10.66 4.39
N GLY A 77 -6.59 11.10 3.31
CA GLY A 77 -7.87 11.83 3.37
C GLY A 77 -8.99 11.00 4.03
N PRO A 78 -9.37 9.83 3.47
CA PRO A 78 -10.36 8.94 4.06
C PRO A 78 -10.05 8.56 5.52
N LYS A 79 -8.78 8.31 5.81
CA LYS A 79 -8.31 7.95 7.17
C LYS A 79 -8.46 9.10 8.15
N ALA A 80 -8.18 10.34 7.75
CA ALA A 80 -8.34 11.52 8.60
C ALA A 80 -9.82 11.77 8.93
N SER A 81 -10.70 11.76 7.93
CA SER A 81 -12.14 11.97 8.14
C SER A 81 -12.75 10.88 9.03
N SER A 82 -12.39 9.61 8.80
CA SER A 82 -12.85 8.50 9.65
C SER A 82 -12.39 8.67 11.10
N ARG A 83 -11.13 9.07 11.33
CA ARG A 83 -10.60 9.34 12.68
C ARG A 83 -11.33 10.47 13.39
N LEU A 84 -11.66 11.56 12.68
CA LEU A 84 -12.43 12.68 13.27
C LEU A 84 -13.80 12.22 13.77
N VAL A 85 -14.56 11.50 12.94
CA VAL A 85 -15.89 10.99 13.32
C VAL A 85 -15.78 9.98 14.48
N MET A 86 -14.77 9.09 14.45
CA MET A 86 -14.53 8.16 15.54
C MET A 86 -14.12 8.85 16.86
N SER A 87 -13.54 10.04 16.80
CA SER A 87 -13.20 10.84 18.01
C SER A 87 -14.37 11.65 18.57
N LEU A 88 -15.47 11.79 17.82
CA LEU A 88 -16.63 12.61 18.19
C LEU A 88 -17.26 12.20 19.54
N PRO A 89 -17.49 10.91 19.86
CA PRO A 89 -18.07 10.53 21.15
C PRO A 89 -17.20 10.95 22.33
N ILE A 90 -15.87 10.86 22.19
CA ILE A 90 -14.91 11.29 23.23
C ILE A 90 -14.98 12.81 23.40
N LEU A 91 -15.02 13.54 22.29
CA LEU A 91 -15.13 15.00 22.31
C LEU A 91 -16.40 15.47 23.02
N VAL A 92 -17.54 14.82 22.76
CA VAL A 92 -18.81 15.15 23.42
C VAL A 92 -18.76 14.79 24.90
N PHE A 93 -18.21 13.63 25.27
CA PHE A 93 -18.08 13.25 26.67
C PHE A 93 -17.24 14.27 27.47
N VAL A 94 -16.10 14.70 26.91
CA VAL A 94 -15.25 15.74 27.52
C VAL A 94 -15.97 17.09 27.56
N GLY A 95 -16.63 17.49 26.46
CA GLY A 95 -17.37 18.74 26.38
C GLY A 95 -18.52 18.84 27.38
N SER A 96 -19.26 17.74 27.57
CA SER A 96 -20.35 17.67 28.56
C SER A 96 -19.83 17.77 30.00
N GLY A 97 -18.64 17.22 30.28
CA GLY A 97 -17.97 17.41 31.57
C GLY A 97 -17.59 18.87 31.83
N ILE A 98 -17.07 19.58 30.82
CA ILE A 98 -16.75 21.02 30.91
C ILE A 98 -18.01 21.87 31.10
N ALA A 99 -19.12 21.48 30.48
CA ALA A 99 -20.41 22.17 30.62
C ALA A 99 -21.06 21.99 32.02
N GLY A 100 -20.44 21.21 32.92
CA GLY A 100 -20.93 20.99 34.28
C GLY A 100 -22.10 20.01 34.36
N ILE A 101 -22.33 19.20 33.32
CA ILE A 101 -23.39 18.18 33.33
C ILE A 101 -22.93 17.04 34.26
N PRO A 102 -23.70 16.66 35.29
CA PRO A 102 -23.30 15.66 36.29
C PRO A 102 -23.43 14.22 35.74
N ILE A 103 -22.73 13.92 34.65
CA ILE A 103 -22.72 12.61 33.95
C ILE A 103 -22.35 11.48 34.93
N PHE A 104 -21.43 11.75 35.86
CA PHE A 104 -20.95 10.80 36.86
C PHE A 104 -22.00 10.45 37.92
N GLU A 105 -22.96 11.33 38.19
CA GLU A 105 -24.05 11.07 39.15
C GLU A 105 -25.11 10.14 38.54
N VAL A 106 -25.44 10.35 37.27
CA VAL A 106 -26.33 9.46 36.50
C VAL A 106 -25.76 8.06 36.37
N LEU A 107 -24.43 7.96 36.20
CA LEU A 107 -23.73 6.69 36.03
C LEU A 107 -23.70 5.83 37.32
N ARG A 108 -23.91 6.47 38.48
CA ARG A 108 -23.94 5.81 39.80
C ARG A 108 -25.27 5.06 40.04
N SER A 109 -26.32 5.36 39.30
CA SER A 109 -27.60 4.64 39.35
C SER A 109 -27.66 3.55 38.26
N PRO A 110 -28.02 2.28 38.59
CA PRO A 110 -28.18 1.23 37.60
C PRO A 110 -29.46 1.46 36.79
N SER A 111 -29.35 2.28 35.75
CA SER A 111 -30.45 2.74 34.89
C SER A 111 -30.29 2.24 33.45
N ILE A 112 -31.32 2.47 32.63
CA ILE A 112 -31.34 2.28 31.15
C ILE A 112 -30.09 2.83 30.44
N VAL A 113 -29.38 3.77 31.06
CA VAL A 113 -28.12 4.41 30.63
C VAL A 113 -26.98 3.40 30.48
N TRP A 114 -26.83 2.43 31.40
CA TRP A 114 -25.78 1.40 31.27
C TRP A 114 -26.04 0.48 30.08
N LEU A 115 -27.30 0.14 29.83
CA LEU A 115 -27.70 -0.67 28.68
C LEU A 115 -27.43 0.07 27.36
N SER A 116 -27.77 1.37 27.29
CA SER A 116 -27.49 2.18 26.09
C SER A 116 -25.98 2.34 25.86
N LEU A 117 -25.21 2.55 26.93
CA LEU A 117 -23.76 2.74 26.85
C LEU A 117 -23.06 1.46 26.37
N LEU A 118 -23.44 0.30 26.90
CA LEU A 118 -22.88 -1.00 26.50
C LEU A 118 -23.23 -1.32 25.04
N LEU A 119 -24.49 -1.10 24.64
CA LEU A 119 -24.92 -1.28 23.26
C LEU A 119 -24.20 -0.33 22.30
N GLY A 120 -24.05 0.94 22.68
CA GLY A 120 -23.30 1.94 21.93
C GLY A 120 -21.83 1.58 21.77
N LEU A 121 -21.17 1.12 22.84
CA LEU A 121 -19.77 0.68 22.82
C LEU A 121 -19.57 -0.52 21.88
N LEU A 122 -20.51 -1.47 21.90
CA LEU A 122 -20.47 -2.65 21.03
C LEU A 122 -20.65 -2.27 19.55
N LEU A 123 -21.60 -1.39 19.24
CA LEU A 123 -21.76 -0.85 17.88
C LEU A 123 -20.51 -0.09 17.42
N PHE A 124 -19.93 0.74 18.30
CA PHE A 124 -18.70 1.48 18.00
C PHE A 124 -17.51 0.54 17.72
N TRP A 125 -17.37 -0.52 18.52
CA TRP A 125 -16.35 -1.54 18.30
C TRP A 125 -16.56 -2.30 16.98
N LEU A 126 -17.81 -2.65 16.63
CA LEU A 126 -18.13 -3.24 15.33
C LEU A 126 -17.78 -2.30 14.17
N GLY A 127 -18.12 -1.01 14.29
CA GLY A 127 -17.83 0.01 13.29
C GLY A 127 -16.34 0.17 13.04
N THR A 128 -15.55 0.34 14.10
CA THR A 128 -14.08 0.45 14.01
C THR A 128 -13.44 -0.79 13.40
N ARG A 129 -13.90 -2.00 13.78
CA ARG A 129 -13.40 -3.25 13.22
C ARG A 129 -13.74 -3.39 11.73
N TRP A 130 -14.95 -3.01 11.32
CA TRP A 130 -15.36 -3.07 9.91
C TRP A 130 -14.57 -2.07 9.05
N THR A 131 -14.42 -0.82 9.52
CA THR A 131 -13.62 0.20 8.81
C THR A 131 -12.16 -0.23 8.65
N ASN A 132 -11.54 -0.76 9.72
CA ASN A 132 -10.16 -1.26 9.65
C ASN A 132 -10.02 -2.45 8.68
N ARG A 133 -11.03 -3.33 8.63
CA ARG A 133 -11.02 -4.47 7.70
C ARG A 133 -11.16 -4.03 6.23
N LEU A 134 -12.00 -3.04 5.94
CA LEU A 134 -12.13 -2.47 4.59
C LEU A 134 -10.84 -1.77 4.14
N MET A 135 -10.15 -1.08 5.04
CA MET A 135 -8.85 -0.46 4.74
C MET A 135 -7.74 -1.50 4.53
N ALA A 136 -7.70 -2.59 5.30
CA ALA A 136 -6.72 -3.66 5.12
C ALA A 136 -6.87 -4.39 3.77
N LEU A 137 -8.09 -4.46 3.22
CA LEU A 137 -8.34 -5.01 1.89
C LEU A 137 -7.83 -4.11 0.75
N ALA A 138 -7.53 -2.84 1.04
CA ALA A 138 -7.01 -1.86 0.08
C ALA A 138 -5.48 -1.71 0.14
N GLU A 139 -4.78 -2.50 0.96
CA GLU A 139 -3.33 -2.41 1.09
C GLU A 139 -2.63 -2.90 -0.20
N PRO A 140 -1.72 -2.10 -0.80
CA PRO A 140 -1.08 -2.45 -2.07
C PRO A 140 -0.29 -3.76 -1.99
N ARG A 141 -0.29 -4.54 -3.08
CA ARG A 141 0.55 -5.73 -3.18
C ARG A 141 2.03 -5.33 -3.22
N ASN A 142 2.87 -6.08 -2.49
CA ASN A 142 4.31 -5.83 -2.45
C ASN A 142 5.13 -6.58 -3.52
N GLU A 143 4.46 -7.35 -4.37
CA GLU A 143 5.09 -8.11 -5.46
C GLU A 143 5.17 -7.27 -6.73
N ASP A 144 6.32 -7.30 -7.42
CA ASP A 144 6.51 -6.60 -8.69
C ASP A 144 5.94 -7.44 -9.85
N PRO A 145 4.85 -7.00 -10.52
CA PRO A 145 4.27 -7.74 -11.64
C PRO A 145 5.17 -7.77 -12.88
N GLY A 146 6.18 -6.91 -12.97
CA GLY A 146 7.09 -6.81 -14.11
C GLY A 146 8.42 -7.54 -13.94
N ILE A 147 8.68 -8.20 -12.80
CA ILE A 147 10.01 -8.74 -12.49
C ILE A 147 10.48 -9.79 -13.49
N THR A 148 9.60 -10.73 -13.89
CA THR A 148 9.94 -11.77 -14.88
C THR A 148 10.32 -11.17 -16.24
N LEU A 149 9.67 -10.06 -16.64
CA LEU A 149 10.00 -9.35 -17.86
C LEU A 149 11.31 -8.56 -17.73
N GLU A 150 11.65 -8.00 -16.56
CA GLU A 150 13.00 -7.42 -16.35
C GLU A 150 14.09 -8.48 -16.46
N LEU A 151 13.89 -9.65 -15.85
CA LEU A 151 14.81 -10.78 -15.97
C LEU A 151 14.96 -11.20 -17.43
N LEU A 152 13.86 -11.29 -18.17
CA LEU A 152 13.89 -11.57 -19.62
C LEU A 152 14.68 -10.49 -20.38
N ALA A 153 14.46 -9.22 -20.07
CA ALA A 153 15.18 -8.09 -20.69
C ALA A 153 16.68 -8.14 -20.41
N ILE A 154 17.09 -8.51 -19.18
CA ILE A 154 18.50 -8.70 -18.81
C ILE A 154 19.13 -9.80 -19.66
N ALA A 155 18.46 -10.96 -19.79
CA ALA A 155 18.95 -12.09 -20.58
C ALA A 155 19.05 -11.75 -22.08
N VAL A 156 18.01 -11.11 -22.66
CA VAL A 156 18.03 -10.67 -24.06
C VAL A 156 19.11 -9.62 -24.31
N LYS A 157 19.30 -8.67 -23.39
CA LYS A 157 20.36 -7.64 -23.49
C LYS A 157 21.77 -8.23 -23.37
N ALA A 158 21.93 -9.34 -22.65
CA ALA A 158 23.17 -10.10 -22.61
C ALA A 158 23.44 -10.90 -23.90
N GLY A 159 22.49 -10.92 -24.83
CA GLY A 159 22.64 -11.54 -26.15
C GLY A 159 21.98 -12.92 -26.28
N LEU A 160 21.22 -13.37 -25.28
CA LEU A 160 20.51 -14.65 -25.39
C LEU A 160 19.36 -14.52 -26.41
N PRO A 161 19.14 -15.54 -27.26
CA PRO A 161 17.92 -15.64 -28.06
C PRO A 161 16.68 -15.62 -27.15
N LEU A 162 15.58 -14.98 -27.59
CA LEU A 162 14.35 -14.80 -26.80
C LEU A 162 13.84 -16.10 -26.17
N ARG A 163 13.85 -17.20 -26.92
CA ARG A 163 13.41 -18.51 -26.42
C ARG A 163 14.27 -19.03 -25.27
N SER A 164 15.59 -19.01 -25.43
CA SER A 164 16.52 -19.43 -24.37
C SER A 164 16.49 -18.51 -23.16
N ALA A 165 16.30 -17.21 -23.38
CA ALA A 165 16.09 -16.23 -22.32
C ALA A 165 14.80 -16.55 -21.54
N ALA A 166 13.70 -16.85 -22.22
CA ALA A 166 12.43 -17.22 -21.61
C ALA A 166 12.50 -18.51 -20.79
N GLU A 167 13.18 -19.54 -21.32
CA GLU A 167 13.42 -20.79 -20.61
C GLU A 167 14.25 -20.58 -19.33
N THR A 168 15.26 -19.71 -19.38
CA THR A 168 16.12 -19.39 -18.22
C THR A 168 15.35 -18.70 -17.08
N VAL A 169 14.43 -17.79 -17.42
CA VAL A 169 13.69 -16.99 -16.43
C VAL A 169 12.31 -17.57 -16.10
N GLY A 170 11.94 -18.70 -16.71
CA GLY A 170 10.63 -19.32 -16.56
C GLY A 170 9.47 -18.47 -17.10
N ALA A 171 9.72 -17.61 -18.10
CA ALA A 171 8.67 -16.81 -18.72
C ALA A 171 7.78 -17.69 -19.60
N ALA A 172 6.48 -17.72 -19.27
CA ALA A 172 5.48 -18.38 -20.09
C ALA A 172 5.09 -17.48 -21.28
N ASP A 173 5.05 -18.07 -22.47
CA ASP A 173 4.56 -17.49 -23.73
C ASP A 173 5.15 -16.12 -24.12
N THR A 174 6.21 -16.15 -24.93
CA THR A 174 6.81 -14.94 -25.54
C THR A 174 6.35 -14.69 -26.96
N SER A 175 5.31 -15.40 -27.43
CA SER A 175 4.86 -15.32 -28.83
C SER A 175 4.35 -13.93 -29.21
N GLU A 176 3.58 -13.29 -28.31
CA GLU A 176 3.08 -11.93 -28.48
C GLU A 176 4.23 -10.93 -28.64
N LEU A 177 5.24 -11.00 -27.76
CA LEU A 177 6.43 -10.13 -27.81
C LEU A 177 7.20 -10.31 -29.13
N GLN A 178 7.35 -11.55 -29.59
CA GLN A 178 8.03 -11.86 -30.84
C GLN A 178 7.27 -11.33 -32.06
N GLN A 179 5.95 -11.50 -32.09
CA GLN A 179 5.10 -10.99 -33.17
C GLN A 179 5.11 -9.47 -33.23
N LEU A 180 5.01 -8.81 -32.07
CA LEU A 180 5.04 -7.35 -31.98
C LEU A 180 6.39 -6.78 -32.41
N ALA A 181 7.50 -7.37 -31.96
CA ALA A 181 8.83 -6.95 -32.38
C ALA A 181 9.04 -7.12 -33.89
N ALA A 182 8.62 -8.25 -34.46
CA ALA A 182 8.72 -8.51 -35.90
C ALA A 182 7.85 -7.55 -36.75
N GLY A 183 6.66 -7.19 -36.26
CA GLY A 183 5.73 -6.31 -36.97
C GLY A 183 6.00 -4.82 -36.82
N SER A 184 6.68 -4.39 -35.74
CA SER A 184 6.90 -2.96 -35.42
C SER A 184 8.31 -2.45 -35.71
N GLY A 185 9.29 -3.35 -35.84
CA GLY A 185 10.71 -2.98 -35.97
C GLY A 185 11.36 -2.45 -34.68
N ILE A 186 10.64 -2.44 -33.56
CA ILE A 186 11.16 -2.03 -32.25
C ILE A 186 12.14 -3.08 -31.72
N ALA A 187 13.21 -2.63 -31.06
CA ALA A 187 14.16 -3.52 -30.41
C ALA A 187 13.45 -4.34 -29.32
N LEU A 188 13.61 -5.67 -29.35
CA LEU A 188 12.93 -6.59 -28.44
C LEU A 188 13.18 -6.23 -26.96
N TYR A 189 14.38 -5.80 -26.60
CA TYR A 189 14.69 -5.31 -25.26
C TYR A 189 13.81 -4.13 -24.83
N GLU A 190 13.64 -3.12 -25.70
CA GLU A 190 12.81 -1.94 -25.40
C GLU A 190 11.35 -2.33 -25.23
N LEU A 191 10.85 -3.22 -26.10
CA LEU A 191 9.48 -3.74 -26.00
C LEU A 191 9.23 -4.47 -24.67
N ILE A 192 10.17 -5.32 -24.23
CA ILE A 192 10.05 -6.06 -22.97
C ILE A 192 10.04 -5.09 -21.78
N ILE A 193 10.95 -4.11 -21.77
CA ILE A 193 11.04 -3.10 -20.71
C ILE A 193 9.76 -2.27 -20.65
N GLU A 194 9.22 -1.85 -21.80
CA GLU A 194 7.98 -1.10 -21.87
C GLU A 194 6.79 -1.94 -21.38
N ARG A 195 6.73 -3.22 -21.75
CA ARG A 195 5.69 -4.12 -21.24
C ARG A 195 5.79 -4.31 -19.72
N ALA A 196 7.00 -4.43 -19.18
CA ALA A 196 7.24 -4.50 -17.74
C ALA A 196 6.77 -3.22 -17.02
N ASN A 197 7.07 -2.04 -17.59
CA ASN A 197 6.60 -0.75 -17.07
C ASN A 197 5.07 -0.63 -17.14
N SER A 198 4.46 -1.05 -18.25
CA SER A 198 3.01 -1.07 -18.43
C SER A 198 2.33 -1.95 -17.36
N LEU A 199 2.85 -3.15 -17.07
CA LEU A 199 2.28 -4.01 -16.02
C LEU A 199 2.34 -3.35 -14.63
N ARG A 200 3.44 -2.66 -14.32
CA ARG A 200 3.60 -1.90 -13.06
C ARG A 200 2.64 -0.71 -12.99
N LEU A 201 2.50 0.02 -14.09
CA LEU A 201 1.59 1.16 -14.20
C LEU A 201 0.13 0.72 -14.06
N ASP A 202 -0.26 -0.37 -14.72
CA ASP A 202 -1.58 -0.96 -14.60
C ASP A 202 -1.87 -1.41 -13.16
N GLN A 203 -0.88 -2.02 -12.50
CA GLN A 203 -1.00 -2.41 -11.09
C GLN A 203 -1.19 -1.19 -10.18
N PHE A 204 -0.38 -0.15 -10.36
CA PHE A 204 -0.52 1.12 -9.65
C PHE A 204 -1.89 1.74 -9.86
N ASN A 205 -2.38 1.81 -11.10
CA ASN A 205 -3.70 2.34 -11.42
C ASN A 205 -4.82 1.52 -10.77
N ARG A 206 -4.70 0.18 -10.77
CA ARG A 206 -5.66 -0.70 -10.08
C ARG A 206 -5.69 -0.45 -8.57
N ASP A 207 -4.54 -0.29 -7.94
CA ASP A 207 -4.45 -0.02 -6.50
C ASP A 207 -4.98 1.37 -6.15
N ARG A 208 -4.68 2.39 -6.95
CA ARG A 208 -5.26 3.74 -6.83
C ARG A 208 -6.79 3.71 -6.94
N MET A 209 -7.33 2.96 -7.91
CA MET A 209 -8.78 2.79 -8.07
C MET A 209 -9.42 2.05 -6.90
N ARG A 210 -8.75 1.03 -6.32
CA ARG A 210 -9.22 0.34 -5.11
C ARG A 210 -9.29 1.28 -3.91
N ILE A 211 -8.28 2.13 -3.72
CA ILE A 211 -8.27 3.15 -2.67
C ILE A 211 -9.46 4.09 -2.85
N GLN A 212 -9.66 4.65 -4.05
CA GLN A 212 -10.77 5.57 -4.33
C GLN A 212 -12.15 4.93 -4.08
N LYS A 213 -12.36 3.68 -4.52
CA LYS A 213 -13.61 2.94 -4.27
C LYS A 213 -13.83 2.71 -2.77
N THR A 214 -12.75 2.39 -2.05
CA THR A 214 -12.79 2.18 -0.59
C THR A 214 -13.14 3.48 0.13
N SER A 215 -12.60 4.63 -0.29
CA SER A 215 -12.93 5.95 0.26
C SER A 215 -14.44 6.22 0.27
N VAL A 216 -15.13 5.90 -0.82
CA VAL A 216 -16.59 6.07 -0.92
C VAL A 216 -17.32 5.01 -0.10
N SER A 217 -16.89 3.75 -0.18
CA SER A 217 -17.54 2.65 0.53
C SER A 217 -17.38 2.73 2.05
N VAL A 218 -16.36 3.43 2.57
CA VAL A 218 -16.15 3.62 4.01
C VAL A 218 -17.15 4.59 4.62
N LEU A 219 -17.74 5.50 3.82
CA LEU A 219 -18.71 6.48 4.31
C LEU A 219 -20.02 5.85 4.78
N TRP A 220 -20.52 4.84 4.06
CA TRP A 220 -21.77 4.17 4.42
C TRP A 220 -21.71 3.50 5.81
N PRO A 221 -20.78 2.55 6.10
CA PRO A 221 -20.74 1.87 7.38
C PRO A 221 -20.47 2.86 8.53
N LEU A 222 -19.67 3.90 8.27
CA LEU A 222 -19.44 4.96 9.26
C LEU A 222 -20.74 5.69 9.60
N GLY A 223 -21.52 6.12 8.60
CA GLY A 223 -22.80 6.78 8.83
C GLY A 223 -23.84 5.87 9.50
N LEU A 224 -23.98 4.63 9.05
CA LEU A 224 -25.03 3.72 9.53
C LEU A 224 -24.75 3.15 10.94
N ILE A 225 -23.48 2.95 11.32
CA ILE A 225 -23.12 2.35 12.61
C ILE A 225 -22.66 3.38 13.62
N VAL A 226 -21.88 4.39 13.21
CA VAL A 226 -21.32 5.36 14.16
C VAL A 226 -22.36 6.38 14.59
N LEU A 227 -23.33 6.74 13.73
CA LEU A 227 -24.37 7.70 14.12
C LEU A 227 -25.29 7.12 15.21
N PRO A 228 -25.85 5.90 15.11
CA PRO A 228 -26.60 5.30 16.21
C PRO A 228 -25.73 5.07 17.46
N ALA A 229 -24.48 4.63 17.29
CA ALA A 229 -23.56 4.47 18.42
C ALA A 229 -23.32 5.80 19.14
N PHE A 230 -23.15 6.90 18.40
CA PHE A 230 -22.98 8.24 18.95
C PHE A 230 -24.22 8.68 19.73
N VAL A 231 -25.42 8.46 19.20
CA VAL A 231 -26.67 8.77 19.92
C VAL A 231 -26.74 8.00 21.26
N LEU A 232 -26.40 6.70 21.23
CA LEU A 232 -26.43 5.84 22.41
C LEU A 232 -25.37 6.20 23.47
N ILE A 233 -24.16 6.58 23.03
CA ILE A 233 -23.02 6.87 23.91
C ILE A 233 -23.07 8.31 24.44
N ALA A 234 -23.45 9.27 23.60
CA ALA A 234 -23.28 10.69 23.90
C ALA A 234 -24.60 11.39 24.22
N ILE A 235 -25.64 11.19 23.42
CA ILE A 235 -26.89 11.96 23.54
C ILE A 235 -27.77 11.43 24.68
N ILE A 236 -27.98 10.11 24.75
CA ILE A 236 -28.87 9.50 25.75
C ILE A 236 -28.41 9.77 27.18
N PRO A 237 -27.13 9.59 27.55
CA PRO A 237 -26.68 9.89 28.91
C PRO A 237 -26.79 11.36 29.28
N VAL A 238 -26.48 12.26 28.34
CA VAL A 238 -26.62 13.71 28.53
C VAL A 238 -28.08 14.10 28.74
N GLY A 239 -28.99 13.58 27.90
CA GLY A 239 -30.43 13.81 28.06
C GLY A 239 -30.96 13.29 29.39
N ALA A 240 -30.54 12.09 29.80
CA ALA A 240 -30.91 11.52 31.11
C ALA A 240 -30.40 12.38 32.27
N ALA A 241 -29.18 12.92 32.18
CA ALA A 241 -28.61 13.82 33.18
C ALA A 241 -29.41 15.12 33.33
N LEU A 242 -29.85 15.71 32.23
CA LEU A 242 -30.65 16.93 32.25
C LEU A 242 -32.04 16.70 32.86
N ILE A 243 -32.65 15.53 32.61
CA ILE A 243 -33.96 15.20 33.18
C ILE A 243 -33.86 14.93 34.68
N GLN A 244 -32.78 14.29 35.16
CA GLN A 244 -32.58 14.05 36.60
C GLN A 244 -32.21 15.32 37.39
N ASN A 245 -31.71 16.36 36.72
CA ASN A 245 -31.29 17.62 37.35
C ASN A 245 -32.39 18.70 37.37
N ASN A 246 -33.61 18.37 36.92
CA ASN A 246 -34.82 19.18 37.07
C ASN A 246 -35.77 18.53 38.08
#